data_AF-A0A7L4IGN5-F1
#
_entry.id   AF-A0A7L4IGN5-F1
#
_cell.length_a   1.000
_cell.length_b   1.000
_cell.length_c   1.000
_cell.angle_alpha   90.00
_cell.angle_beta   90.00
_cell.angle_gamma   90.00
#
_symmetry.space_group_name_H-M   'P 1'
#
loop_
_entity.id
_entity.type
_entity.pdbx_description
1 polymer ?
#
loop_
_entity_poly.entity_id
_entity_poly.type
_entity_poly.pdbx_seq_one_letter_code
_entity_poly.pdbx_strand_id
1 'polypeptide(L)'
;ARSRHPRGSLLGLQVLAYNRHTYDTVAQSLVVTVIPAPDGEPPYQGEFLVGNRNVEELLPAAAQEIFLQATASVWEQDDLRVINITSALDRGGRVPLPIEGRKEGVYVKVGSRGAFSPCLASATSPQSRFRCSLGQQPLAPCYDTFAPHFTIRWCNLTLVRPTSFPT
;
A
#
# COMPACT_ATOMS: atom_id res chain seq x y z
N ALA A 1 30.73 -3.94 -21.48
CA ALA A 1 30.16 -3.10 -20.41
C ALA A 1 29.92 -3.97 -19.17
N ARG A 2 30.57 -3.71 -18.03
CA ARG A 2 30.32 -4.47 -16.79
C ARG A 2 29.05 -3.94 -16.14
N SER A 3 27.99 -4.74 -16.20
CA SER A 3 26.79 -4.57 -15.37
C SER A 3 27.22 -4.61 -13.90
N ARG A 4 27.13 -3.48 -13.18
CA ARG A 4 27.22 -3.46 -11.72
C ARG A 4 25.86 -3.88 -11.19
N HIS A 5 25.71 -5.14 -10.79
CA HIS A 5 24.56 -5.52 -9.97
C HIS A 5 24.58 -4.72 -8.65
N PRO A 6 23.43 -4.20 -8.20
CA PRO A 6 23.35 -3.55 -6.90
C PRO A 6 23.73 -4.56 -5.82
N ARG A 7 24.73 -4.23 -5.00
CA ARG A 7 25.13 -5.07 -3.86
C ARG A 7 24.03 -4.98 -2.82
N GLY A 8 23.25 -6.05 -2.66
CA GLY A 8 22.28 -6.15 -1.56
C GLY A 8 22.99 -6.16 -0.20
N SER A 9 22.32 -5.61 0.81
CA SER A 9 22.77 -5.69 2.21
C SER A 9 22.01 -6.81 2.92
N LEU A 10 22.68 -7.52 3.83
CA LEU A 10 22.05 -8.57 4.63
C LEU A 10 21.70 -8.03 6.02
N LEU A 11 20.45 -8.22 6.43
CA LEU A 11 19.97 -7.94 7.78
C LEU A 11 19.70 -9.27 8.49
N GLY A 12 20.41 -9.51 9.59
CA GLY A 12 20.16 -10.64 10.47
C GLY A 12 19.20 -10.24 11.58
N LEU A 13 18.06 -10.92 11.66
CA LEU A 13 17.09 -10.78 12.74
C LEU A 13 17.08 -12.06 13.56
N GLN A 14 17.09 -11.94 14.89
CA GLN A 14 16.88 -13.08 15.78
C GLN A 14 15.55 -12.90 16.50
N VAL A 15 14.65 -13.85 16.29
CA VAL A 15 13.35 -13.92 16.95
C VAL A 15 13.47 -14.88 18.12
N LEU A 16 13.33 -14.36 19.33
CA LEU A 16 13.26 -15.16 20.55
C LEU A 16 11.82 -15.21 21.05
N ALA A 17 11.28 -16.42 21.16
CA ALA A 17 9.96 -16.67 21.73
C ALA A 17 10.09 -17.55 22.97
N TYR A 18 9.26 -17.31 23.97
CA TYR A 18 9.18 -18.17 25.15
C TYR A 18 7.73 -18.53 25.46
N ASN A 19 7.52 -19.76 25.91
CA ASN A 19 6.23 -20.20 26.40
C ASN A 19 6.02 -19.69 27.83
N ARG A 20 4.95 -18.93 28.07
CA ARG A 20 4.65 -18.36 29.40
C ARG A 20 4.30 -19.40 30.48
N HIS A 21 3.89 -20.61 30.09
CA HIS A 21 3.45 -21.66 31.03
C HIS A 21 4.57 -22.66 31.33
N THR A 22 5.38 -23.02 30.33
CA THR A 22 6.45 -24.02 30.48
C THR A 22 7.84 -23.39 30.63
N TYR A 23 7.97 -22.09 30.34
CA TYR A 23 9.23 -21.35 30.28
C TYR A 23 10.21 -21.82 29.20
N ASP A 24 9.79 -22.71 28.30
CA ASP A 24 10.60 -23.14 27.15
C ASP A 24 10.89 -21.95 26.24
N THR A 25 12.12 -21.86 25.73
CA THR A 25 12.56 -20.82 24.81
C THR A 25 12.93 -21.40 23.45
N VAL A 26 12.50 -20.74 22.38
CA VAL A 26 12.91 -21.04 21.00
C VAL A 26 13.50 -19.78 20.39
N ALA A 27 14.64 -19.92 19.73
CA ALA A 27 15.26 -18.86 18.95
C ALA A 27 15.24 -19.23 17.46
N GLN A 28 14.88 -18.27 16.61
CA GLN A 28 14.91 -18.42 15.16
C GLN A 28 15.66 -17.26 14.53
N SER A 29 16.65 -17.58 13.69
CA SER A 29 17.37 -16.57 12.90
C SER A 29 16.70 -16.40 11.55
N LEU A 30 16.37 -15.15 11.21
CA LEU A 30 15.83 -14.75 9.92
C LEU A 30 16.85 -13.85 9.22
N VAL A 31 17.19 -14.18 7.97
CA VAL A 31 18.07 -13.37 7.14
C VAL A 31 17.23 -12.66 6.08
N VAL A 32 17.24 -11.34 6.12
CA VAL A 32 16.53 -10.49 5.15
C VAL A 32 17.56 -9.85 4.22
N THR A 33 17.38 -10.06 2.91
CA THR A 33 18.23 -9.42 1.89
C THR A 33 17.55 -8.12 1.45
N VAL A 34 18.20 -6.99 1.72
CA VAL A 34 17.75 -5.67 1.27
C VAL A 34 18.39 -5.38 -0.07
N ILE A 35 17.58 -5.30 -1.11
CA ILE A 35 18.02 -4.96 -2.48
C ILE A 35 17.48 -3.57 -2.80
N PRO A 36 18.36 -2.58 -3.08
CA PRO A 36 17.91 -1.27 -3.53
C PRO A 36 17.05 -1.40 -4.79
N ALA A 37 15.96 -0.64 -4.84
CA ALA A 37 15.18 -0.51 -6.05
C ALA A 37 16.07 0.02 -7.19
N PRO A 38 16.15 -0.66 -8.36
CA PRO A 38 17.10 -0.29 -9.42
C PRO A 38 16.89 1.13 -9.94
N ASP A 39 15.64 1.59 -9.95
CA ASP A 39 15.24 2.89 -10.50
C ASP A 39 14.91 3.96 -9.42
N GLY A 40 15.33 3.75 -8.17
CA GLY A 40 15.00 4.66 -7.05
C GLY A 40 13.54 4.58 -6.62
N GLU A 41 13.00 5.60 -5.91
CA GLU A 41 11.57 5.67 -5.59
C GLU A 41 10.75 6.17 -6.79
N PRO A 42 9.55 5.63 -7.04
CA PRO A 42 8.69 6.13 -8.12
C PRO A 42 8.32 7.60 -7.91
N PRO A 43 8.39 8.43 -8.97
CA PRO A 43 8.04 9.85 -8.92
C PRO A 43 6.55 10.11 -8.61
N TYR A 44 5.66 9.25 -9.12
CA TYR A 44 4.23 9.31 -8.85
C TYR A 44 3.86 8.20 -7.86
N GLN A 45 3.23 8.57 -6.75
CA GLN A 45 2.84 7.63 -5.70
C GLN A 45 1.39 7.85 -5.30
N GLY A 46 0.60 6.79 -5.25
CA GLY A 46 -0.80 6.80 -4.84
C GLY A 46 -0.97 5.91 -3.61
N GLU A 47 -1.71 6.38 -2.62
CA GLU A 47 -2.01 5.61 -1.42
C GLU A 47 -3.50 5.35 -1.28
N PHE A 48 -3.85 4.07 -1.24
CA PHE A 48 -5.21 3.56 -1.22
C PHE A 48 -5.54 2.97 0.14
N LEU A 49 -6.66 3.37 0.72
CA LEU A 49 -7.19 2.69 1.91
C LEU A 49 -8.14 1.56 1.48
N VAL A 50 -7.68 0.33 1.65
CA VAL A 50 -8.47 -0.89 1.44
C VAL A 50 -9.25 -1.19 2.71
N GLY A 51 -10.57 -1.08 2.68
CA GLY A 51 -11.42 -1.16 3.87
C GLY A 51 -11.82 -2.57 4.30
N ASN A 52 -11.64 -3.58 3.44
CA ASN A 52 -12.11 -4.95 3.67
C ASN A 52 -10.96 -5.98 3.86
N ARG A 53 -9.77 -5.52 4.22
CA ARG A 53 -8.58 -6.35 4.46
C ARG A 53 -7.83 -5.88 5.70
N ASN A 54 -7.11 -6.79 6.34
CA ASN A 54 -6.03 -6.49 7.29
C ASN A 54 -4.66 -6.70 6.63
N VAL A 55 -3.58 -6.27 7.30
CA VAL A 55 -2.22 -6.30 6.75
C VAL A 55 -1.84 -7.74 6.37
N GLU A 56 -2.16 -8.70 7.21
CA GLU A 56 -1.86 -10.12 7.04
C GLU A 56 -2.50 -10.71 5.77
N GLU A 57 -3.62 -10.15 5.31
CA GLU A 57 -4.32 -10.59 4.10
C GLU A 57 -3.77 -9.95 2.82
N LEU A 58 -3.06 -8.82 2.92
CA LEU A 58 -2.47 -8.09 1.79
C LEU A 58 -0.96 -8.24 1.66
N LEU A 59 -0.28 -8.76 2.69
CA LEU A 59 1.15 -9.09 2.64
C LEU A 59 1.50 -10.21 1.64
N PRO A 60 0.70 -11.28 1.44
CA PRO A 60 1.05 -12.34 0.50
C PRO A 60 1.20 -11.84 -0.95
N ALA A 61 2.21 -12.34 -1.67
CA ALA A 61 2.51 -11.92 -3.05
C ALA A 61 1.30 -12.02 -3.99
N ALA A 62 0.55 -13.13 -3.93
CA ALA A 62 -0.65 -13.32 -4.75
C ALA A 62 -1.73 -12.24 -4.49
N ALA A 63 -1.90 -11.79 -3.24
CA ALA A 63 -2.85 -10.73 -2.92
C ALA A 63 -2.37 -9.38 -3.46
N GLN A 64 -1.06 -9.10 -3.38
CA GLN A 64 -0.46 -7.90 -3.94
C GLN A 64 -0.56 -7.86 -5.46
N GLU A 65 -0.38 -8.99 -6.15
CA GLU A 65 -0.51 -9.09 -7.61
C GLU A 65 -1.93 -8.75 -8.08
N ILE A 66 -2.96 -9.32 -7.45
CA ILE A 66 -4.36 -9.00 -7.76
C ILE A 66 -4.64 -7.51 -7.51
N PHE A 67 -4.13 -6.96 -6.41
CA PHE A 67 -4.28 -5.54 -6.09
C PHE A 67 -3.58 -4.64 -7.12
N LEU A 68 -2.36 -4.98 -7.52
CA LEU A 68 -1.59 -4.26 -8.52
C LEU A 68 -2.26 -4.32 -9.89
N GLN A 69 -2.86 -5.45 -10.28
CA GLN A 69 -3.61 -5.58 -11.53
C GLN A 69 -4.83 -4.64 -11.57
N ALA A 70 -5.61 -4.59 -10.48
CA ALA A 70 -6.72 -3.65 -10.36
C ALA A 70 -6.22 -2.18 -10.38
N THR A 71 -5.12 -1.91 -9.68
CA THR A 71 -4.50 -0.58 -9.64
C THR A 71 -3.96 -0.17 -11.01
N ALA A 72 -3.36 -1.09 -11.78
CA ALA A 72 -2.89 -0.87 -13.14
C ALA A 72 -4.02 -0.48 -14.08
N SER A 73 -5.17 -1.14 -13.97
CA SER A 73 -6.35 -0.78 -14.75
C SER A 73 -6.87 0.62 -14.42
N VAL A 74 -6.83 1.04 -13.15
CA VAL A 74 -7.30 2.36 -12.74
C VAL A 74 -6.30 3.47 -13.05
N TRP A 75 -5.01 3.20 -12.86
CA TRP A 75 -3.92 4.16 -13.08
C TRP A 75 -3.54 4.24 -14.56
N GLU A 76 -3.88 3.23 -15.37
CA GLU A 76 -3.52 3.13 -16.79
C GLU A 76 -1.98 3.06 -16.99
N GLN A 77 -1.30 2.33 -16.10
CA GLN A 77 0.16 2.13 -16.10
C GLN A 77 0.49 0.66 -15.82
N ASP A 78 1.58 0.16 -16.40
CA ASP A 78 2.05 -1.23 -16.29
C ASP A 78 3.29 -1.41 -15.42
N ASP A 79 3.94 -0.32 -15.00
CA ASP A 79 5.16 -0.33 -14.19
C ASP A 79 4.92 -0.12 -12.69
N LEU A 80 3.70 -0.38 -12.22
CA LEU A 80 3.31 -0.20 -10.83
C LEU A 80 4.00 -1.19 -9.90
N ARG A 81 4.37 -0.71 -8.72
CA ARG A 81 4.85 -1.55 -7.61
C ARG A 81 4.36 -1.06 -6.27
N VAL A 82 4.15 -1.99 -5.34
CA VAL A 82 3.86 -1.69 -3.94
C VAL A 82 5.12 -1.09 -3.31
N ILE A 83 4.96 0.07 -2.68
CA ILE A 83 6.00 0.78 -1.92
C ILE A 83 5.87 0.47 -0.43
N ASN A 84 4.65 0.48 0.09
CA ASN A 84 4.39 0.29 1.51
C ASN A 84 3.00 -0.30 1.75
N ILE A 85 2.87 -1.10 2.80
CA ILE A 85 1.61 -1.64 3.32
C ILE A 85 1.60 -1.33 4.82
N THR A 86 0.60 -0.58 5.29
CA THR A 86 0.52 -0.15 6.70
C THR A 86 -0.88 -0.37 7.25
N SER A 87 -0.99 -0.83 8.50
CA SER A 87 -2.29 -0.98 9.15
C SER A 87 -2.97 0.38 9.32
N ALA A 88 -4.29 0.43 9.13
CA ALA A 88 -5.06 1.62 9.44
C ALA A 88 -5.00 1.97 10.95
N LEU A 89 -4.77 0.99 11.82
CA LEU A 89 -4.63 1.19 13.26
C LEU A 89 -3.37 1.96 13.65
N ASP A 90 -2.26 1.67 12.96
CA ASP A 90 -0.96 2.27 13.26
C ASP A 90 -1.02 3.80 13.10
N ARG A 91 -1.90 4.30 12.22
CA ARG A 91 -2.14 5.74 12.02
C ARG A 91 -3.14 6.34 13.02
N GLY A 92 -3.97 5.52 13.65
CA GLY A 92 -4.97 5.95 14.63
C GLY A 92 -4.47 5.97 16.07
N GLY A 93 -3.28 5.41 16.35
CA GLY A 93 -2.68 5.37 17.69
C GLY A 93 -3.47 4.57 18.73
N ARG A 94 -4.40 3.71 18.27
CA ARG A 94 -5.23 2.85 19.11
C ARG A 94 -5.20 1.44 18.57
N VAL A 95 -5.09 0.46 19.46
CA VAL A 95 -5.26 -0.97 19.16
C VAL A 95 -6.66 -1.36 19.66
N PRO A 96 -7.72 -1.21 18.84
CA PRO A 96 -9.06 -1.64 19.21
C PRO A 96 -9.10 -3.17 19.39
N LEU A 97 -10.10 -3.64 20.12
CA LEU A 97 -10.35 -5.06 20.27
C LEU A 97 -10.61 -5.69 18.88
N PRO A 98 -9.99 -6.83 18.56
CA PRO A 98 -10.32 -7.59 17.36
C PRO A 98 -11.81 -8.00 17.42
N ILE A 99 -12.62 -7.42 16.53
CA ILE A 99 -14.04 -7.79 16.37
C ILE A 99 -14.14 -8.72 15.18
N GLU A 100 -14.63 -9.94 15.41
CA GLU A 100 -14.79 -10.94 14.36
C GLU A 100 -15.63 -10.41 13.19
N GLY A 101 -15.18 -10.66 11.96
CA GLY A 101 -15.82 -10.16 10.74
C GLY A 101 -15.60 -8.67 10.44
N ARG A 102 -15.02 -7.89 11.35
CA ARG A 102 -14.69 -6.48 11.11
C ARG A 102 -13.23 -6.33 10.71
N LYS A 103 -13.00 -5.75 9.53
CA LYS A 103 -11.67 -5.35 9.07
C LYS A 103 -11.45 -3.87 9.37
N GLU A 104 -10.24 -3.55 9.80
CA GLU A 104 -9.85 -2.18 10.17
C GLU A 104 -9.37 -1.40 8.96
N GLY A 105 -8.85 -2.12 7.97
CA GLY A 105 -8.37 -1.59 6.72
C GLY A 105 -6.85 -1.46 6.69
N VAL A 106 -6.34 -1.28 5.48
CA VAL A 106 -4.92 -1.21 5.17
C VAL A 106 -4.66 -0.09 4.20
N TYR A 107 -3.65 0.72 4.49
CA TYR A 107 -3.10 1.66 3.51
C TYR A 107 -2.08 0.93 2.63
N VAL A 108 -2.33 0.90 1.32
CA VAL A 108 -1.41 0.36 0.33
C VAL A 108 -0.90 1.52 -0.52
N LYS A 109 0.40 1.79 -0.42
CA LYS A 109 1.09 2.79 -1.24
C LYS A 109 1.67 2.11 -2.46
N VAL A 110 1.31 2.60 -3.63
CA VAL A 110 1.77 2.11 -4.94
C VAL A 110 2.47 3.26 -5.67
N GLY A 111 3.47 2.97 -6.48
CA GLY A 111 4.08 3.99 -7.34
C GLY A 111 4.39 3.50 -8.74
N SER A 112 4.47 4.48 -9.64
CA SER A 112 4.75 4.34 -11.07
C SER A 112 5.64 5.50 -11.54
N ARG A 113 6.32 5.32 -12.69
CA ARG A 113 6.98 6.41 -13.40
C ARG A 113 5.99 7.28 -14.19
N GLY A 114 4.84 6.71 -14.56
CA GLY A 114 3.77 7.37 -15.28
C GLY A 114 2.86 8.21 -14.39
N ALA A 115 2.30 9.26 -14.98
CA ALA A 115 1.35 10.15 -14.31
C ALA A 115 0.01 9.45 -14.02
N PHE A 116 -0.79 10.08 -13.16
CA PHE A 116 -2.12 9.58 -12.80
C PHE A 116 -3.11 9.66 -13.97
N SER A 117 -3.96 8.64 -14.11
CA SER A 117 -5.09 8.66 -15.04
C SER A 117 -6.09 9.79 -14.71
N PRO A 118 -6.93 10.21 -15.67
CA PRO A 118 -8.04 11.14 -15.41
C PRO A 118 -8.98 10.66 -14.29
N CYS A 119 -9.15 9.35 -14.12
CA CYS A 119 -9.96 8.83 -13.02
C CYS A 119 -9.34 9.17 -11.66
N LEU A 120 -8.04 8.87 -11.46
CA LEU A 120 -7.38 9.16 -10.18
C LEU A 120 -7.29 10.67 -9.92
N ALA A 121 -7.05 11.46 -10.97
CA ALA A 121 -7.04 12.92 -10.87
C ALA A 121 -8.41 13.48 -10.44
N SER A 122 -9.50 12.99 -11.04
CA SER A 122 -10.87 13.40 -10.67
C SER A 122 -11.24 12.96 -9.25
N ALA A 123 -10.82 11.76 -8.83
CA ALA A 123 -11.08 11.21 -7.50
C ALA A 123 -10.49 12.08 -6.37
N THR A 124 -9.39 12.80 -6.63
CA THR A 124 -8.72 13.69 -5.66
C THR A 124 -8.93 15.18 -5.91
N SER A 125 -9.80 15.53 -6.86
CA SER A 125 -10.15 16.91 -7.20
C SER A 125 -10.76 17.68 -6.02
N PRO A 126 -10.73 19.03 -6.02
CA PRO A 126 -11.37 19.84 -4.98
C PRO A 126 -12.87 19.53 -4.82
N GLN A 127 -13.57 19.24 -5.91
CA GLN A 127 -14.98 18.85 -5.90
C GLN A 127 -15.19 17.51 -5.21
N SER A 128 -14.34 16.52 -5.50
CA SER A 128 -14.35 15.23 -4.82
C SER A 128 -14.07 15.37 -3.31
N ARG A 129 -13.12 16.22 -2.92
CA ARG A 129 -12.82 16.51 -1.52
C ARG A 129 -14.01 17.15 -0.80
N PHE A 130 -14.69 18.08 -1.46
CA PHE A 130 -15.91 18.69 -0.93
C PHE A 130 -17.03 17.66 -0.75
N ARG A 131 -17.26 16.79 -1.75
CA ARG A 131 -18.23 15.69 -1.62
C ARG A 131 -17.90 14.77 -0.44
N CYS A 132 -16.63 14.40 -0.30
CA CYS A 132 -16.16 13.60 0.83
C CYS A 132 -16.41 14.29 2.19
N SER A 133 -16.27 15.62 2.30
CA SER A 133 -16.59 16.35 3.53
C SER A 133 -18.09 16.33 3.88
N LEU A 134 -18.95 16.11 2.88
CA LEU A 134 -20.40 15.93 3.05
C LEU A 134 -20.80 14.46 3.24
N GLY A 135 -19.84 13.53 3.33
CA GLY A 135 -20.11 12.10 3.37
C GLY A 135 -20.58 11.51 2.03
N GLN A 136 -20.45 12.24 0.94
CA GLN A 136 -20.81 11.82 -0.42
C GLN A 136 -19.63 11.16 -1.13
N GLN A 137 -19.94 10.31 -2.12
CA GLN A 137 -18.92 9.64 -2.94
C GLN A 137 -18.17 10.65 -3.84
N PRO A 138 -16.84 10.52 -3.98
CA PRO A 138 -16.05 11.39 -4.86
C PRO A 138 -16.38 11.13 -6.35
N LEU A 139 -15.95 12.07 -7.20
CA LEU A 139 -16.00 11.91 -8.65
C LEU A 139 -14.90 10.95 -9.09
N ALA A 140 -15.20 9.66 -9.16
CA ALA A 140 -14.22 8.62 -9.52
C ALA A 140 -14.88 7.58 -10.43
N PRO A 141 -14.96 7.76 -11.76
CA PRO A 141 -15.71 6.84 -12.65
C PRO A 141 -15.22 5.38 -12.61
N CYS A 142 -14.00 5.14 -12.15
CA CYS A 142 -13.39 3.82 -11.98
C CYS A 142 -13.61 3.21 -10.58
N TYR A 143 -14.57 3.70 -9.79
CA TYR A 143 -14.73 3.29 -8.39
C TYR A 143 -14.98 1.79 -8.20
N ASP A 144 -15.53 1.12 -9.22
CA ASP A 144 -15.89 -0.30 -9.23
C ASP A 144 -14.77 -1.25 -9.66
N THR A 145 -13.65 -0.77 -10.20
CA THR A 145 -12.58 -1.62 -10.77
C THR A 145 -11.93 -2.58 -9.75
N PHE A 146 -12.01 -2.25 -8.47
CA PHE A 146 -11.45 -3.06 -7.39
C PHE A 146 -12.41 -4.16 -6.89
N ALA A 147 -13.69 -4.09 -7.27
CA ALA A 147 -14.68 -5.10 -6.90
C ALA A 147 -14.47 -6.40 -7.71
N PRO A 148 -14.83 -7.58 -7.14
CA PRO A 148 -15.35 -7.79 -5.79
C PRO A 148 -14.26 -7.92 -4.72
N HIS A 149 -12.97 -7.93 -5.11
CA HIS A 149 -11.88 -8.33 -4.24
C HIS A 149 -11.54 -7.29 -3.16
N PHE A 150 -11.62 -6.00 -3.49
CA PHE A 150 -11.22 -4.92 -2.60
C PHE A 150 -12.27 -3.80 -2.55
N THR A 151 -12.49 -3.27 -1.36
CA THR A 151 -13.35 -2.11 -1.12
C THR A 151 -12.48 -0.90 -0.83
N ILE A 152 -12.30 -0.02 -1.81
CA ILE A 152 -11.47 1.17 -1.65
C ILE A 152 -12.27 2.29 -0.99
N ARG A 153 -11.71 2.88 0.07
CA ARG A 153 -12.21 4.12 0.69
C ARG A 153 -11.68 5.31 -0.11
N TRP A 154 -12.36 5.63 -1.21
CA TRP A 154 -11.92 6.65 -2.17
C TRP A 154 -11.68 8.04 -1.57
N CYS A 155 -12.42 8.43 -0.53
CA CYS A 155 -12.20 9.69 0.17
C CYS A 155 -10.87 9.78 0.94
N ASN A 156 -10.18 8.65 1.12
CA ASN A 156 -8.87 8.57 1.76
C ASN A 156 -7.74 8.44 0.72
N LEU A 157 -8.04 8.47 -0.58
CA LEU A 157 -7.03 8.42 -1.63
C LEU A 157 -6.12 9.64 -1.57
N THR A 158 -4.82 9.42 -1.52
CA THR A 158 -3.82 10.49 -1.63
C THR A 158 -2.90 10.22 -2.82
N LEU A 159 -2.58 11.28 -3.57
CA LEU A 159 -1.73 11.22 -4.76
C LEU A 159 -0.58 12.22 -4.60
N VAL A 160 0.64 11.70 -4.72
CA VAL A 160 1.89 12.47 -4.69
C VAL A 160 2.43 12.54 -6.10
N ARG A 161 2.72 13.77 -6.55
CA ARG A 161 3.37 14.05 -7.83
C ARG A 161 4.79 14.55 -7.57
N PRO A 162 5.70 14.46 -8.55
CA PRO A 162 6.99 15.13 -8.47
C PRO A 162 6.77 16.62 -8.25
N THR A 163 7.43 17.18 -7.25
CA THR A 163 7.60 18.63 -7.17
C THR A 163 8.51 19.03 -8.33
N SER A 164 7.98 19.72 -9.33
CA SER A 164 8.83 20.43 -10.29
C SER A 164 9.68 21.41 -9.50
N PHE A 165 11.00 21.23 -9.47
CA PHE A 165 11.88 22.28 -9.02
C PHE A 165 11.63 23.52 -9.89
N PRO A 166 11.45 24.73 -9.33
CA PRO A 166 11.43 25.93 -10.15
C PRO A 166 12.81 26.06 -10.83
N THR A 167 12.79 26.12 -12.16
CA THR A 167 13.92 26.52 -13.02
C THR A 167 14.41 27.92 -12.70
#